data_AF-A0AAW7YEX6-F1
#
_entry.id   AF-A0AAW7YEX6-F1
#
_cell.length_a   1.000
_cell.length_b   1.000
_cell.length_c   1.000
_cell.angle_alpha   90.00
_cell.angle_beta   90.00
_cell.angle_gamma   90.00
#
_symmetry.space_group_name_H-M   'P 1'
#
loop_
_entity.id
_entity.type
_entity.pdbx_description
1 polymer ?
#
loop_
_entity_poly.entity_id
_entity_poly.type
_entity_poly.pdbx_seq_one_letter_code
_entity_poly.pdbx_strand_id
1 'polypeptide(L)'
;MKQAIEFTHQQYPYLSVGPRRKSMTSYMVAVTQGAALIRLGKNEHLIPQGHGFWVPFECLHALTILPGSQIKRVDISARITHPVCTEAGFFSLSPLVSVLLTELENTAEEQQIWDGPYGRLLAVLKDQLINIKVDNKSLCPDLTKHYQESLKIALNGDKVTDQPAAKVISEKLHINLAELEITLLMREALRLARSGRKPDKIAEELSVDIKYLETLSLPILGKPLSALND
;
A
#
# COMPACT_ATOMS: atom_id res chain seq x y z
N MET A 1 5.78 9.69 -17.39
CA MET A 1 6.67 8.58 -17.77
C MET A 1 7.20 8.78 -19.19
N LYS A 2 8.52 8.73 -19.37
CA LYS A 2 9.17 8.83 -20.69
C LYS A 2 9.27 7.47 -21.40
N GLN A 3 9.28 6.39 -20.64
CA GLN A 3 9.50 5.02 -21.12
C GLN A 3 8.23 4.15 -21.08
N ALA A 4 8.33 2.91 -21.58
CA ALA A 4 7.23 1.95 -21.57
C ALA A 4 7.01 1.30 -20.19
N ILE A 5 8.05 1.24 -19.37
CA ILE A 5 8.04 0.71 -18.01
C ILE A 5 9.00 1.55 -17.13
N GLU A 6 8.63 1.74 -15.87
CA GLU A 6 9.39 2.50 -14.88
C GLU A 6 9.37 1.75 -13.54
N PHE A 7 10.52 1.67 -12.87
CA PHE A 7 10.66 1.07 -11.54
C PHE A 7 10.99 2.14 -10.52
N THR A 8 10.36 2.05 -9.35
CA THR A 8 10.67 2.88 -8.19
C THR A 8 10.71 2.04 -6.93
N HIS A 9 11.63 2.37 -6.04
CA HIS A 9 11.71 1.83 -4.70
C HIS A 9 11.60 2.99 -3.70
N GLN A 10 10.74 2.84 -2.70
CA GLN A 10 10.42 3.90 -1.75
C GLN A 10 10.31 3.35 -0.33
N GLN A 11 10.92 4.08 0.60
CA GLN A 11 10.80 3.83 2.03
C GLN A 11 9.82 4.84 2.64
N TYR A 12 8.93 4.34 3.48
CA TYR A 12 7.90 5.13 4.14
C TYR A 12 8.08 5.02 5.66
N PRO A 13 8.92 5.87 6.26
CA PRO A 13 9.10 5.87 7.72
C PRO A 13 7.80 6.22 8.47
N TYR A 14 6.93 7.00 7.83
CA TYR A 14 5.65 7.46 8.37
C TYR A 14 4.49 7.05 7.46
N LEU A 15 3.27 7.16 7.97
CA LEU A 15 2.03 6.87 7.26
C LEU A 15 1.89 7.77 6.03
N SER A 16 1.75 7.16 4.86
CA SER A 16 1.50 7.86 3.60
C SER A 16 0.10 7.54 3.09
N VAL A 17 -0.77 8.55 3.02
CA VAL A 17 -2.16 8.40 2.55
C VAL A 17 -2.30 9.05 1.19
N GLY A 18 -2.41 8.25 0.14
CA GLY A 18 -2.63 8.70 -1.22
C GLY A 18 -4.09 9.11 -1.49
N PRO A 19 -4.34 9.98 -2.48
CA PRO A 19 -5.70 10.36 -2.87
C PRO A 19 -6.42 9.19 -3.56
N ARG A 20 -7.76 9.24 -3.55
CA ARG A 20 -8.58 8.38 -4.39
C ARG A 20 -8.58 8.92 -5.82
N ARG A 21 -7.99 8.17 -6.76
CA ARG A 21 -7.84 8.59 -8.16
C ARG A 21 -7.89 7.41 -9.12
N LYS A 22 -8.21 7.69 -10.38
CA LYS A 22 -8.01 6.73 -11.47
C LYS A 22 -6.53 6.61 -11.78
N SER A 23 -6.05 5.40 -12.02
CA SER A 23 -4.68 5.18 -12.46
C SER A 23 -4.49 5.63 -13.91
N MET A 24 -3.39 6.33 -14.19
CA MET A 24 -3.00 6.73 -15.56
C MET A 24 -2.04 5.72 -16.23
N THR A 25 -1.60 4.73 -15.46
CA THR A 25 -0.74 3.62 -15.85
C THR A 25 -1.31 2.34 -15.26
N SER A 26 -1.03 1.19 -15.84
CA SER A 26 -1.14 -0.05 -15.08
C SER A 26 0.10 -0.17 -14.22
N TYR A 27 0.00 -0.61 -12.96
CA TYR A 27 1.17 -0.77 -12.11
C TYR A 27 1.01 -1.92 -11.14
N MET A 28 2.14 -2.47 -10.72
CA MET A 28 2.20 -3.28 -9.50
C MET A 28 2.78 -2.49 -8.35
N VAL A 29 2.33 -2.82 -7.14
CA VAL A 29 2.97 -2.47 -5.89
C VAL A 29 3.35 -3.76 -5.18
N ALA A 30 4.57 -3.86 -4.67
CA ALA A 30 5.08 -5.00 -3.93
C ALA A 30 5.62 -4.53 -2.58
N VAL A 31 5.20 -5.19 -1.51
CA VAL A 31 5.62 -4.86 -0.15
C VAL A 31 6.80 -5.75 0.22
N THR A 32 7.98 -5.16 0.39
CA THR A 32 9.18 -5.89 0.82
C THR A 32 9.39 -5.86 2.33
N GLN A 33 8.83 -4.84 3.00
CA GLN A 33 8.79 -4.73 4.46
C GLN A 33 7.53 -3.98 4.88
N GLY A 34 6.92 -4.38 6.00
CA GLY A 34 5.72 -3.74 6.54
C GLY A 34 4.46 -4.12 5.77
N ALA A 35 3.59 -3.14 5.51
CA ALA A 35 2.33 -3.38 4.80
C ALA A 35 1.77 -2.13 4.13
N ALA A 36 0.89 -2.37 3.16
CA ALA A 36 0.13 -1.34 2.46
C ALA A 36 -1.35 -1.70 2.43
N LEU A 37 -2.20 -0.69 2.28
CA LEU A 37 -3.63 -0.83 2.07
C LEU A 37 -3.99 -0.28 0.70
N ILE A 38 -4.80 -1.00 -0.05
CA ILE A 38 -5.38 -0.51 -1.29
C ILE A 38 -6.90 -0.59 -1.24
N ARG A 39 -7.55 0.56 -1.43
CA ARG A 39 -9.00 0.66 -1.46
C ARG A 39 -9.50 0.58 -2.90
N LEU A 40 -10.33 -0.42 -3.19
CA LEU A 40 -11.02 -0.62 -4.46
C LEU A 40 -12.54 -0.57 -4.23
N GLY A 41 -13.22 0.42 -4.80
CA GLY A 41 -14.65 0.58 -4.54
C GLY A 41 -14.90 0.83 -3.05
N LYS A 42 -15.63 -0.11 -2.41
CA LYS A 42 -15.96 -0.14 -0.97
C LYS A 42 -15.01 -1.02 -0.16
N ASN A 43 -14.22 -1.87 -0.80
CA ASN A 43 -13.35 -2.82 -0.12
C ASN A 43 -11.97 -2.20 0.08
N GLU A 44 -11.36 -2.52 1.21
CA GLU A 44 -9.99 -2.18 1.53
C GLU A 44 -9.20 -3.46 1.70
N HIS A 45 -8.16 -3.62 0.90
CA HIS A 45 -7.33 -4.80 0.85
C HIS A 45 -6.00 -4.50 1.55
N LEU A 46 -5.54 -5.39 2.42
CA LEU A 46 -4.25 -5.31 3.07
C LEU A 46 -3.24 -6.17 2.31
N ILE A 47 -2.17 -5.52 1.86
CA ILE A 47 -1.04 -6.11 1.16
C ILE A 47 0.06 -6.35 2.19
N PRO A 48 0.26 -7.60 2.63
CA PRO A 48 1.31 -7.91 3.60
C PRO A 48 2.67 -7.99 2.90
N GLN A 49 3.72 -8.05 3.71
CA GLN A 49 5.07 -8.34 3.23
C GLN A 49 5.11 -9.59 2.34
N GLY A 50 5.91 -9.54 1.27
CA GLY A 50 6.10 -10.63 0.31
C GLY A 50 5.02 -10.73 -0.77
N HIS A 51 3.96 -9.92 -0.68
CA HIS A 51 2.88 -9.91 -1.65
C HIS A 51 2.91 -8.69 -2.56
N GLY A 52 2.38 -8.88 -3.77
CA GLY A 52 2.12 -7.83 -4.72
C GLY A 52 0.63 -7.56 -4.87
N PHE A 53 0.31 -6.36 -5.32
CA PHE A 53 -1.03 -5.98 -5.78
C PHE A 53 -0.94 -5.28 -7.13
N TRP A 54 -1.73 -5.75 -8.10
CA TRP A 54 -1.81 -5.18 -9.43
C TRP A 54 -2.98 -4.21 -9.54
N VAL A 55 -2.71 -3.06 -10.15
CA VAL A 55 -3.68 -2.00 -10.41
C VAL A 55 -3.71 -1.73 -11.90
N PRO A 56 -4.81 -2.04 -12.60
CA PRO A 56 -4.91 -1.81 -14.02
C PRO A 56 -5.08 -0.32 -14.36
N PHE A 57 -4.84 0.02 -15.62
CA PHE A 57 -5.14 1.33 -16.19
C PHE A 57 -6.59 1.75 -15.91
N GLU A 58 -6.80 3.03 -15.63
CA GLU A 58 -8.09 3.63 -15.23
C GLU A 58 -8.77 3.03 -13.99
N CYS A 59 -8.10 2.15 -13.26
CA CYS A 59 -8.61 1.63 -11.99
C CYS A 59 -8.73 2.75 -10.96
N LEU A 60 -9.94 2.98 -10.44
CA LEU A 60 -10.19 3.90 -9.34
C LEU A 60 -9.78 3.26 -8.01
N HIS A 61 -8.72 3.78 -7.41
CA HIS A 61 -8.15 3.23 -6.18
C HIS A 61 -7.65 4.34 -5.25
N ALA A 62 -7.38 3.99 -3.99
CA ALA A 62 -6.58 4.79 -3.07
C ALA A 62 -5.54 3.89 -2.40
N LEU A 63 -4.28 4.31 -2.40
CA LEU A 63 -3.16 3.58 -1.81
C LEU A 63 -2.74 4.27 -0.50
N THR A 64 -2.66 3.50 0.58
CA THR A 64 -2.11 3.92 1.87
C THR A 64 -0.93 3.04 2.21
N ILE A 65 0.21 3.61 2.56
CA ILE A 65 1.39 2.86 3.00
C ILE A 65 1.56 3.05 4.50
N LEU A 66 1.65 1.97 5.26
CA LEU A 66 1.78 2.03 6.72
C LEU A 66 3.19 2.48 7.14
N PRO A 67 3.35 3.07 8.33
CA PRO A 67 4.66 3.46 8.86
C PRO A 67 5.67 2.31 8.85
N GLY A 68 6.94 2.63 8.60
CA GLY A 68 8.04 1.68 8.54
C GLY A 68 8.03 0.72 7.35
N SER A 69 7.21 0.97 6.33
CA SER A 69 7.08 0.06 5.18
C SER A 69 8.06 0.40 4.05
N GLN A 70 8.45 -0.63 3.30
CA GLN A 70 9.25 -0.51 2.07
C GLN A 70 8.48 -1.10 0.91
N ILE A 71 8.40 -0.33 -0.16
CA ILE A 71 7.55 -0.61 -1.31
C ILE A 71 8.35 -0.52 -2.59
N LYS A 72 8.16 -1.50 -3.44
CA LYS A 72 8.64 -1.50 -4.82
C LYS A 72 7.45 -1.33 -5.74
N ARG A 73 7.54 -0.41 -6.69
CA ARG A 73 6.48 -0.10 -7.65
C ARG A 73 7.03 -0.18 -9.05
N VAL A 74 6.24 -0.78 -9.94
CA VAL A 74 6.56 -0.88 -11.36
C VAL A 74 5.36 -0.37 -12.16
N ASP A 75 5.55 0.73 -12.87
CA ASP A 75 4.55 1.34 -13.74
C ASP A 75 4.74 0.89 -15.18
N ILE A 76 3.64 0.53 -15.84
CA ILE A 76 3.58 0.17 -17.26
C ILE A 76 2.75 1.22 -18.00
N SER A 77 3.30 1.72 -19.10
CA SER A 77 2.68 2.75 -19.94
C SER A 77 1.38 2.26 -20.55
N ALA A 78 0.36 3.12 -20.57
CA ALA A 78 -0.84 2.90 -21.37
C ALA A 78 -0.54 2.79 -22.89
N ARG A 79 0.65 3.20 -23.34
CA ARG A 79 1.09 3.12 -24.75
C ARG A 79 1.58 1.72 -25.15
N ILE A 80 1.70 0.79 -24.20
CA ILE A 80 2.10 -0.58 -24.54
C ILE A 80 1.02 -1.21 -25.43
N THR A 81 1.44 -1.87 -26.50
CA THR A 81 0.53 -2.50 -27.48
C THR A 81 0.06 -3.88 -27.05
N HIS A 82 0.77 -4.48 -26.10
CA HIS A 82 0.45 -5.81 -25.58
C HIS A 82 -0.65 -5.70 -24.52
N PRO A 83 -1.67 -6.57 -24.55
CA PRO A 83 -2.66 -6.63 -23.47
C PRO A 83 -1.98 -6.86 -22.13
N VAL A 84 -2.44 -6.15 -21.10
CA VAL A 84 -2.06 -6.34 -19.71
C VAL A 84 -3.27 -6.76 -18.90
N CYS A 85 -3.05 -7.35 -17.73
CA CYS A 85 -4.14 -7.75 -16.83
C CYS A 85 -5.08 -6.56 -16.55
N THR A 86 -6.37 -6.74 -16.81
CA THR A 86 -7.43 -5.72 -16.67
C THR A 86 -8.14 -5.78 -15.33
N GLU A 87 -7.89 -6.81 -14.53
CA GLU A 87 -8.45 -6.97 -13.20
C GLU A 87 -7.46 -6.45 -12.16
N ALA A 88 -7.95 -5.83 -11.09
CA ALA A 88 -7.12 -5.47 -9.95
C ALA A 88 -7.10 -6.62 -8.94
N GLY A 89 -5.97 -6.89 -8.29
CA GLY A 89 -5.90 -7.93 -7.27
C GLY A 89 -4.50 -8.29 -6.81
N PHE A 90 -4.44 -9.19 -5.83
CA PHE A 90 -3.23 -9.76 -5.29
C PHE A 90 -2.55 -10.71 -6.25
N PHE A 91 -1.23 -10.80 -6.14
CA PHE A 91 -0.44 -11.84 -6.75
C PHE A 91 0.77 -12.16 -5.87
N SER A 92 1.27 -13.38 -5.97
CA SER A 92 2.53 -13.78 -5.33
C SER A 92 3.71 -13.39 -6.23
N LEU A 93 4.75 -12.82 -5.64
CA LEU A 93 5.98 -12.53 -6.36
C LEU A 93 6.66 -13.85 -6.78
N SER A 94 6.85 -14.07 -8.08
CA SER A 94 7.63 -15.22 -8.54
C SER A 94 9.10 -15.04 -8.13
N PRO A 95 9.88 -16.13 -7.98
CA PRO A 95 11.30 -16.02 -7.66
C PRO A 95 12.06 -15.11 -8.62
N LEU A 96 11.74 -15.16 -9.92
CA LEU A 96 12.33 -14.29 -10.93
C LEU A 96 11.96 -12.81 -10.70
N VAL A 97 10.67 -12.51 -10.46
CA VAL A 97 10.23 -11.13 -10.18
C VAL A 97 10.92 -10.59 -8.93
N SER A 98 10.99 -11.34 -7.84
CA SER A 98 11.66 -10.92 -6.60
C SER A 98 13.15 -10.60 -6.82
N VAL A 99 13.86 -11.41 -7.59
CA VAL A 99 15.28 -11.16 -7.92
C VAL A 99 15.41 -9.92 -8.80
N LEU A 100 14.61 -9.79 -9.86
CA LEU A 100 14.64 -8.60 -10.73
C LEU A 100 14.41 -7.30 -9.93
N LEU A 101 13.43 -7.30 -9.03
CA LEU A 101 13.15 -6.17 -8.16
C LEU A 101 14.31 -5.83 -7.22
N THR A 102 15.11 -6.81 -6.82
CA THR A 102 16.28 -6.62 -5.95
C THR A 102 17.46 -6.08 -6.75
N GLU A 103 17.70 -6.62 -7.94
CA GLU A 103 18.73 -6.10 -8.86
C GLU A 103 18.44 -4.64 -9.27
N LEU A 104 17.18 -4.33 -9.59
CA LEU A 104 16.76 -2.98 -9.96
C LEU A 104 16.92 -1.98 -8.79
N GLU A 105 16.62 -2.41 -7.56
CA GLU A 105 16.82 -1.58 -6.36
C GLU A 105 18.31 -1.28 -6.11
N ASN A 106 19.17 -2.28 -6.30
CA ASN A 106 20.61 -2.16 -6.06
C ASN A 106 21.37 -1.45 -7.20
N THR A 107 20.70 -1.12 -8.31
CA THR A 107 21.30 -0.40 -9.43
C THR A 107 21.38 1.09 -9.11
N ALA A 108 22.60 1.63 -8.97
CA ALA A 108 22.83 3.04 -8.71
C ALA A 108 22.27 3.93 -9.83
N GLU A 109 21.83 5.15 -9.51
CA GLU A 109 21.13 6.05 -10.45
C GLU A 109 21.94 6.31 -11.73
N GLU A 110 23.27 6.45 -11.63
CA GLU A 110 24.15 6.68 -12.78
C GLU A 110 24.22 5.47 -13.72
N GLN A 111 23.88 4.28 -13.22
CA GLN A 111 23.88 3.02 -13.97
C GLN A 111 22.50 2.68 -14.54
N GLN A 112 21.46 3.46 -14.25
CA GLN A 112 20.09 3.27 -14.74
C GLN A 112 19.93 3.71 -16.21
N ILE A 113 20.80 3.19 -17.07
CA ILE A 113 20.82 3.45 -18.51
C ILE A 113 19.79 2.56 -19.19
N TRP A 114 18.87 3.17 -19.93
CA TRP A 114 17.77 2.47 -20.60
C TRP A 114 18.24 1.45 -21.65
N ASP A 115 19.15 1.83 -22.55
CA ASP A 115 19.69 0.92 -23.56
C ASP A 115 20.78 -0.03 -23.00
N GLY A 116 20.88 -0.13 -21.68
CA GLY A 116 21.87 -0.92 -20.93
C GLY A 116 21.28 -2.11 -20.19
N PRO A 117 22.05 -2.71 -19.26
CA PRO A 117 21.59 -3.81 -18.41
C PRO A 117 20.30 -3.47 -17.64
N TYR A 118 20.18 -2.26 -17.11
CA TYR A 118 19.00 -1.81 -16.35
C TYR A 118 17.71 -1.90 -17.17
N GLY A 119 17.68 -1.35 -18.38
CA GLY A 119 16.49 -1.45 -19.24
C GLY A 119 16.21 -2.87 -19.72
N ARG A 120 17.23 -3.73 -19.85
CA ARG A 120 17.01 -5.17 -20.10
C ARG A 120 16.32 -5.86 -18.92
N LEU A 121 16.71 -5.55 -17.68
CA LEU A 121 16.02 -6.07 -16.49
C LEU A 121 14.55 -5.60 -16.45
N LEU A 122 14.30 -4.33 -16.76
CA LEU A 122 12.94 -3.81 -16.89
C LEU A 122 12.14 -4.50 -18.00
N ALA A 123 12.77 -4.80 -19.14
CA ALA A 123 12.11 -5.52 -20.22
C ALA A 123 11.68 -6.94 -19.79
N VAL A 124 12.56 -7.68 -19.10
CA VAL A 124 12.22 -9.00 -18.56
C VAL A 124 11.10 -8.89 -17.52
N LEU A 125 11.18 -7.90 -16.62
CA LEU A 125 10.16 -7.67 -15.61
C LEU A 125 8.80 -7.37 -16.24
N LYS A 126 8.77 -6.50 -17.25
CA LYS A 126 7.56 -6.21 -18.04
C LYS A 126 6.95 -7.51 -18.59
N ASP A 127 7.76 -8.38 -19.19
CA ASP A 127 7.27 -9.64 -19.78
C ASP A 127 6.71 -10.62 -18.73
N GLN A 128 7.21 -10.58 -17.49
CA GLN A 128 6.62 -11.31 -16.38
C GLN A 128 5.26 -10.73 -15.95
N LEU A 129 5.16 -9.39 -15.90
CA LEU A 129 3.96 -8.70 -15.41
C LEU A 129 2.79 -8.66 -16.38
N ILE A 130 3.04 -8.65 -17.70
CA ILE A 130 1.93 -8.69 -18.67
C ILE A 130 1.10 -9.98 -18.58
N ASN A 131 1.69 -11.07 -18.08
CA ASN A 131 1.04 -12.38 -17.95
C ASN A 131 0.53 -12.66 -16.53
N ILE A 132 0.47 -11.64 -15.68
CA ILE A 132 0.10 -11.79 -14.29
C ILE A 132 -1.34 -12.26 -14.13
N LYS A 133 -1.55 -13.16 -13.17
CA LYS A 133 -2.87 -13.59 -12.72
C LYS A 133 -3.08 -13.06 -11.32
N VAL A 134 -4.24 -12.46 -11.10
CA VAL A 134 -4.54 -11.76 -9.86
C VAL A 134 -5.79 -12.34 -9.20
N ASP A 135 -5.90 -12.20 -7.88
CA ASP A 135 -7.10 -12.52 -7.12
C ASP A 135 -7.47 -11.36 -6.20
N ASN A 136 -8.74 -10.97 -6.18
CA ASN A 136 -9.28 -9.91 -5.34
C ASN A 136 -10.42 -10.36 -4.43
N LYS A 137 -10.67 -11.67 -4.34
CA LYS A 137 -11.76 -12.23 -3.51
C LYS A 137 -11.49 -12.05 -2.03
N SER A 138 -10.22 -12.05 -1.63
CA SER A 138 -9.81 -11.86 -0.24
C SER A 138 -9.47 -10.41 0.10
N LEU A 139 -9.60 -10.04 1.37
CA LEU A 139 -9.03 -8.79 1.89
C LEU A 139 -7.52 -8.88 2.09
N CYS A 140 -7.00 -10.09 2.30
CA CYS A 140 -5.58 -10.38 2.42
C CYS A 140 -5.33 -11.83 2.01
N PRO A 141 -4.33 -12.12 1.15
CA PRO A 141 -4.11 -13.46 0.58
C PRO A 141 -3.70 -14.51 1.61
N ASP A 142 -3.05 -14.10 2.72
CA ASP A 142 -2.54 -15.02 3.74
C ASP A 142 -3.55 -15.44 4.81
N LEU A 143 -4.79 -14.92 4.74
CA LEU A 143 -5.81 -15.14 5.74
C LEU A 143 -6.94 -16.05 5.25
N THR A 144 -7.31 -17.00 6.11
CA THR A 144 -8.52 -17.81 5.92
C THR A 144 -9.78 -16.97 6.08
N LYS A 145 -10.92 -17.48 5.59
CA LYS A 145 -12.20 -16.76 5.59
C LYS A 145 -12.62 -16.23 6.97
N HIS A 146 -12.35 -16.99 8.04
CA HIS A 146 -12.70 -16.58 9.40
C HIS A 146 -11.94 -15.31 9.83
N TYR A 147 -10.62 -15.26 9.60
CA TYR A 147 -9.80 -14.11 9.99
C TYR A 147 -9.98 -12.90 9.07
N GLN A 148 -10.48 -13.10 7.84
CA GLN A 148 -10.79 -11.98 6.96
C GLN A 148 -11.94 -11.11 7.48
N GLU A 149 -12.94 -11.67 8.17
CA GLU A 149 -14.01 -10.86 8.77
C GLU A 149 -13.47 -10.00 9.94
N SER A 150 -12.61 -10.57 10.79
CA SER A 150 -11.95 -9.80 11.86
C SER A 150 -11.01 -8.73 11.30
N LEU A 151 -10.28 -9.02 10.22
CA LEU A 151 -9.49 -8.00 9.53
C LEU A 151 -10.38 -6.89 8.94
N LYS A 152 -11.54 -7.25 8.39
CA LYS A 152 -12.50 -6.27 7.84
C LYS A 152 -12.99 -5.29 8.91
N ILE A 153 -13.28 -5.79 10.12
CA ILE A 153 -13.64 -4.96 11.28
C ILE A 153 -12.50 -3.96 11.55
N ALA A 154 -11.27 -4.44 11.68
CA ALA A 154 -10.10 -3.56 11.90
C ALA A 154 -9.95 -2.51 10.79
N LEU A 155 -10.03 -2.90 9.51
CA LEU A 155 -9.86 -1.99 8.37
C LEU A 155 -10.96 -0.92 8.27
N ASN A 156 -12.15 -1.19 8.81
CA ASN A 156 -13.21 -0.20 8.95
C ASN A 156 -12.98 0.79 10.11
N GLY A 157 -11.95 0.57 10.93
CA GLY A 157 -11.63 1.38 12.10
C GLY A 157 -12.27 0.90 13.40
N ASP A 158 -12.94 -0.25 13.37
CA ASP A 158 -13.56 -0.85 14.54
C ASP A 158 -12.57 -1.75 15.30
N LYS A 159 -12.70 -1.80 16.62
CA LYS A 159 -11.84 -2.62 17.47
C LYS A 159 -12.16 -4.11 17.32
N VAL A 160 -11.14 -4.93 17.10
CA VAL A 160 -11.31 -6.39 17.07
C VAL A 160 -11.33 -6.94 18.50
N THR A 161 -12.49 -7.42 18.94
CA THR A 161 -12.67 -7.97 20.30
C THR A 161 -12.25 -9.43 20.43
N ASP A 162 -12.26 -10.17 19.32
CA ASP A 162 -11.81 -11.57 19.25
C ASP A 162 -10.28 -11.65 19.37
N GLN A 163 -9.80 -11.91 20.60
CA GLN A 163 -8.37 -11.98 20.92
C GLN A 163 -7.64 -13.12 20.19
N PRO A 164 -8.19 -14.36 20.09
CA PRO A 164 -7.61 -15.39 19.23
C PRO A 164 -7.42 -14.95 17.78
N ALA A 165 -8.43 -14.32 17.17
CA ALA A 165 -8.32 -13.82 15.80
C ALA A 165 -7.27 -12.71 15.69
N ALA A 166 -7.24 -11.77 16.64
CA ALA A 166 -6.26 -10.69 16.67
C ALA A 166 -4.82 -11.21 16.70
N LYS A 167 -4.56 -12.24 17.51
CA LYS A 167 -3.25 -12.88 17.61
C LYS A 167 -2.84 -13.53 16.28
N VAL A 168 -3.73 -14.31 15.67
CA VAL A 168 -3.42 -15.00 14.41
C VAL A 168 -3.20 -14.03 13.27
N ILE A 169 -4.02 -12.96 13.17
CA ILE A 169 -3.82 -11.90 12.17
C ILE A 169 -2.45 -11.26 12.39
N SER A 170 -2.10 -10.94 13.64
CA SER A 170 -0.83 -10.27 13.91
C SER A 170 0.39 -11.13 13.54
N GLU A 171 0.33 -12.43 13.85
CA GLU A 171 1.37 -13.39 13.51
C GLU A 171 1.50 -13.61 11.99
N LYS A 172 0.37 -13.74 11.29
CA LYS A 172 0.35 -14.03 9.85
C LYS A 172 0.78 -12.84 8.99
N LEU A 173 0.40 -11.63 9.40
CA LEU A 173 0.67 -10.42 8.63
C LEU A 173 1.97 -9.74 9.05
N HIS A 174 2.60 -10.19 10.14
CA HIS A 174 3.74 -9.52 10.77
C HIS A 174 3.42 -8.06 11.13
N ILE A 175 2.20 -7.80 11.58
CA ILE A 175 1.70 -6.46 11.96
C ILE A 175 1.06 -6.57 13.34
N ASN A 176 1.33 -5.65 14.25
CA ASN A 176 0.57 -5.56 15.49
C ASN A 176 -0.82 -4.97 15.20
N LEU A 177 -1.89 -5.73 15.46
CA LEU A 177 -3.25 -5.28 15.16
C LEU A 177 -3.65 -3.99 15.90
N ALA A 178 -3.17 -3.79 17.14
CA ALA A 178 -3.44 -2.55 17.86
C ALA A 178 -2.74 -1.35 17.21
N GLU A 179 -1.52 -1.54 16.70
CA GLU A 179 -0.81 -0.49 15.94
C GLU A 179 -1.52 -0.21 14.61
N LEU A 180 -2.09 -1.23 13.96
CA LEU A 180 -2.91 -1.04 12.76
C LEU A 180 -4.15 -0.19 13.07
N GLU A 181 -4.90 -0.53 14.12
CA GLU A 181 -6.08 0.22 14.56
C GLU A 181 -5.73 1.70 14.83
N ILE A 182 -4.64 1.95 15.57
CA ILE A 182 -4.16 3.31 15.86
C ILE A 182 -3.72 4.03 14.57
N THR A 183 -3.05 3.33 13.65
CA THR A 183 -2.64 3.90 12.36
C THR A 183 -3.85 4.29 11.51
N LEU A 184 -4.92 3.49 11.54
CA LEU A 184 -6.17 3.77 10.84
C LEU A 184 -6.93 4.95 11.45
N LEU A 185 -6.90 5.10 12.78
CA LEU A 185 -7.38 6.29 13.46
C LEU A 185 -6.63 7.54 12.98
N MET A 186 -5.30 7.50 12.94
CA MET A 186 -4.48 8.63 12.48
C MET A 186 -4.65 8.92 10.97
N ARG A 187 -4.91 7.89 10.16
CA ARG A 187 -5.30 8.06 8.75
C ARG A 187 -6.58 8.89 8.64
N GLU A 188 -7.57 8.61 9.48
CA GLU A 188 -8.83 9.34 9.47
C GLU A 188 -8.67 10.76 9.99
N ALA A 189 -7.87 10.96 11.05
CA ALA A 189 -7.48 12.29 11.52
C ALA A 189 -6.84 13.13 10.39
N LEU A 190 -5.91 12.54 9.64
CA LEU A 190 -5.28 13.20 8.49
C LEU A 190 -6.28 13.50 7.37
N ARG A 191 -7.27 12.63 7.13
CA ARG A 191 -8.33 12.86 6.13
C ARG A 191 -9.20 14.06 6.52
N LEU A 192 -9.58 14.15 7.80
CA LEU A 192 -10.36 15.27 8.33
C LEU A 192 -9.55 16.58 8.26
N ALA A 193 -8.27 16.55 8.64
CA ALA A 193 -7.37 17.69 8.51
C ALA A 193 -7.28 18.21 7.05
N ARG A 194 -7.03 17.31 6.08
CA ARG A 194 -7.04 17.65 4.64
C ARG A 194 -8.38 18.22 4.15
N SER A 195 -9.45 18.00 4.89
CA SER A 195 -10.78 18.56 4.61
C SER A 195 -11.03 19.87 5.38
N GLY A 196 -10.00 20.49 5.96
CA GLY A 196 -10.02 21.79 6.62
C GLY A 196 -10.42 21.79 8.09
N ARG A 197 -10.56 20.61 8.74
CA ARG A 197 -10.93 20.56 10.17
C ARG A 197 -9.74 20.95 11.05
N LYS A 198 -10.01 21.71 12.12
CA LYS A 198 -9.02 22.02 13.16
C LYS A 198 -8.84 20.84 14.12
N PRO A 199 -7.68 20.70 14.80
CA PRO A 199 -7.40 19.61 15.74
C PRO A 199 -8.51 19.29 16.75
N ASP A 200 -9.10 20.30 17.40
CA ASP A 200 -10.18 20.09 18.38
C ASP A 200 -11.41 19.43 17.74
N LYS A 201 -11.76 19.86 16.52
CA LYS A 201 -12.92 19.31 15.80
C LYS A 201 -12.65 17.88 15.32
N ILE A 202 -11.40 17.58 14.95
CA ILE A 202 -10.98 16.22 14.60
C ILE A 202 -11.13 15.29 15.82
N ALA A 203 -10.64 15.72 16.99
CA ALA A 203 -10.75 14.96 18.23
C ALA A 203 -12.22 14.68 18.60
N GLU A 204 -13.08 15.69 18.48
CA GLU A 204 -14.53 15.56 18.69
C GLU A 204 -15.18 14.57 17.71
N GLU A 205 -14.94 14.69 16.39
CA GLU A 205 -15.52 13.80 15.38
C GLU A 205 -15.04 12.35 15.53
N LEU A 206 -13.80 12.15 15.96
CA LEU A 206 -13.22 10.83 16.22
C LEU A 206 -13.54 10.30 17.62
N SER A 207 -14.22 11.09 18.47
CA SER A 207 -14.55 10.72 19.85
C SER A 207 -13.32 10.28 20.68
N VAL A 208 -12.21 11.00 20.54
CA VAL A 208 -10.95 10.74 21.25
C VAL A 208 -10.41 12.02 21.90
N ASP A 209 -9.58 11.87 22.94
CA ASP A 209 -8.88 13.01 23.54
C ASP A 209 -7.88 13.61 22.53
N ILE A 210 -7.87 14.94 22.38
CA ILE A 210 -6.91 15.64 21.53
C ILE A 210 -5.47 15.32 21.92
N LYS A 211 -5.16 15.19 23.22
CA LYS A 211 -3.81 14.85 23.71
C LYS A 211 -3.37 13.48 23.22
N TYR A 212 -4.31 12.55 23.04
CA TYR A 212 -4.03 11.23 22.50
C TYR A 212 -3.62 11.35 21.02
N LEU A 213 -4.36 12.12 20.21
CA LEU A 213 -4.01 12.37 18.81
C LEU A 213 -2.67 13.12 18.67
N GLU A 214 -2.40 14.10 19.53
CA GLU A 214 -1.12 14.81 19.56
C GLU A 214 0.05 13.87 19.83
N THR A 215 -0.08 12.99 20.82
CA THR A 215 0.94 12.00 21.19
C THR A 215 1.26 11.05 20.03
N LEU A 216 0.24 10.67 19.25
CA LEU A 216 0.37 9.77 18.11
C LEU A 216 0.84 10.44 16.81
N SER A 217 0.68 11.76 16.69
CA SER A 217 0.93 12.49 15.45
C SER A 217 2.38 12.38 14.97
N LEU A 218 3.35 12.64 15.85
CA LEU A 218 4.76 12.59 15.48
C LEU A 218 5.24 11.19 15.08
N PRO A 219 5.04 10.11 15.88
CA PRO A 219 5.53 8.78 15.51
C PRO A 219 4.85 8.19 14.27
N ILE A 220 3.57 8.52 14.02
CA ILE A 220 2.81 7.90 12.91
C ILE A 220 2.85 8.75 11.65
N LEU A 221 2.71 10.07 11.76
CA LEU A 221 2.61 10.98 10.61
C LEU A 221 3.93 11.71 10.31
N GLY A 222 4.91 11.66 11.22
CA GLY A 222 6.18 12.38 11.09
C GLY A 222 6.05 13.89 11.28
N LYS A 223 4.88 14.37 11.70
CA LYS A 223 4.60 15.79 11.92
C LYS A 223 3.53 15.99 13.00
N PRO A 224 3.57 17.12 13.72
CA PRO A 224 2.60 17.40 14.78
C PRO A 224 1.18 17.56 14.22
N LEU A 225 0.18 17.29 15.07
CA LEU A 225 -1.23 17.41 14.75
C LEU A 225 -1.61 18.82 14.23
N SER A 226 -0.97 19.86 14.75
CA SER A 226 -1.17 21.25 14.33
C SER A 226 -0.75 21.52 12.88
N ALA A 227 0.20 20.75 12.34
CA ALA A 227 0.75 20.91 10.99
C ALA A 227 0.09 19.96 9.96
N LEU A 228 -1.07 19.37 10.27
CA LEU A 228 -1.78 18.51 9.32
C LEU A 228 -2.55 19.29 8.25
N ASN A 229 -2.83 20.57 8.51
CA ASN A 229 -3.54 21.47 7.59
C ASN A 229 -2.61 22.31 6.70
N ASP A 230 -1.30 22.29 6.99
CA ASP A 230 -0.24 22.90 6.19
C ASP A 230 0.19 21.95 5.06
#